data_AF-A0A7X4BW27-F1
#
_entry.id   AF-A0A7X4BW27-F1
#
_cell.length_a   1.000
_cell.length_b   1.000
_cell.length_c   1.000
_cell.angle_alpha   90.00
_cell.angle_beta   90.00
_cell.angle_gamma   90.00
#
_symmetry.space_group_name_H-M   'P 1'
#
loop_
_entity.id
_entity.type
_entity.pdbx_description
1 polymer ?
#
loop_
_entity_poly.entity_id
_entity_poly.type
_entity_poly.pdbx_seq_one_letter_code
_entity_poly.pdbx_strand_id
1 'polypeptide(L)'
;MSCLRIPLGVILLWALVALLAPVLPLSPNSIDLPHILTPGSPNEWLGYDDLGRPVFDRLLVGARTSFLVAVAVVGVSLVIGSLLGTVGAYAGGWLDLVLVRVMDVFLAFPGILLAIALAGVMGPGIDNVVIALSVVSWVGYARLARAQVLSMKERDHVYAAVAVGTPPPQIIARHVLPLISAPLIVEASFGMASVVIGEAGLSFLGLGVQPPTASWGSMIRDGTRYMLVAPHVVIAPGLALMGVVLSVNVLGDRLRDWLDVKSQTRKISLLSHQGRGEDKSPLPSREGGERY
;
A
#
# COMPACT_ATOMS: atom_id res chain seq x y z
N MET A 1 -6.07 18.49 11.94
CA MET A 1 -5.02 17.64 12.56
C MET A 1 -5.60 16.40 13.27
N SER A 2 -6.82 16.44 13.81
CA SER A 2 -7.49 15.30 14.46
C SER A 2 -7.80 14.11 13.54
N CYS A 3 -8.11 14.37 12.26
CA CYS A 3 -8.46 13.33 11.28
C CYS A 3 -7.29 12.36 10.95
N LEU A 4 -6.03 12.75 11.16
CA LEU A 4 -4.86 11.90 10.84
C LEU A 4 -4.44 10.99 12.01
N ARG A 5 -4.78 11.37 13.25
CA ARG A 5 -4.34 10.66 14.46
C ARG A 5 -4.93 9.26 14.55
N ILE A 6 -6.17 9.10 14.08
CA ILE A 6 -6.90 7.82 14.12
C ILE A 6 -6.25 6.78 13.19
N PRO A 7 -6.14 7.00 11.86
CA PRO A 7 -5.55 6.00 10.96
C PRO A 7 -4.08 5.71 11.31
N LEU A 8 -3.31 6.74 11.65
CA LEU A 8 -1.93 6.55 12.10
C LEU A 8 -1.86 5.72 13.39
N GLY A 9 -2.74 6.01 14.36
CA GLY A 9 -2.82 5.26 15.61
C GLY A 9 -3.18 3.79 15.41
N VAL A 10 -4.10 3.48 14.49
CA VAL A 10 -4.47 2.10 14.16
C VAL A 10 -3.30 1.34 13.52
N ILE A 11 -2.61 1.94 12.55
CA ILE A 11 -1.44 1.31 11.92
C ILE A 11 -0.33 1.11 12.94
N LEU A 12 -0.02 2.12 13.75
CA LEU A 12 1.02 2.03 14.77
C LEU A 12 0.68 0.99 15.83
N LEU A 13 -0.58 0.90 16.26
CA LEU A 13 -1.05 -0.13 17.18
C LEU A 13 -0.77 -1.53 16.61
N TRP A 14 -1.25 -1.82 15.39
CA TRP A 14 -1.09 -3.14 14.80
C TRP A 14 0.36 -3.48 14.43
N ALA A 15 1.13 -2.48 13.98
CA ALA A 15 2.57 -2.65 13.74
C ALA A 15 3.32 -2.97 15.03
N LEU A 16 3.00 -2.26 16.13
CA LEU A 16 3.58 -2.52 17.44
C LEU A 16 3.20 -3.92 17.97
N VAL A 17 1.93 -4.29 17.84
CA VAL A 17 1.44 -5.64 18.16
C VAL A 17 2.20 -6.70 17.36
N ALA A 18 2.33 -6.52 16.05
CA ALA A 18 3.04 -7.45 15.17
C ALA A 18 4.52 -7.64 15.56
N LEU A 19 5.17 -6.56 16.00
CA LEU A 19 6.57 -6.59 16.45
C LEU A 19 6.73 -7.20 17.85
N LEU A 20 5.81 -6.91 18.78
CA LEU A 20 5.87 -7.37 20.16
C LEU A 20 5.29 -8.77 20.38
N ALA A 21 4.48 -9.29 19.44
CA ALA A 21 3.85 -10.60 19.55
C ALA A 21 4.78 -11.75 19.98
N PRO A 22 6.06 -11.85 19.54
CA PRO A 22 6.97 -12.91 19.99
C PRO A 22 7.42 -12.80 21.46
N VAL A 23 7.32 -11.61 22.06
CA VAL A 23 7.78 -11.32 23.42
C VAL A 23 6.62 -11.34 24.41
N LEU A 24 5.39 -11.12 23.92
CA LEU A 24 4.19 -11.23 24.73
C LEU A 24 3.96 -12.69 25.16
N PRO A 25 3.49 -12.95 26.39
CA PRO A 25 3.21 -14.29 26.90
C PRO A 25 1.91 -14.85 26.31
N LEU A 26 1.89 -15.04 24.99
CA LEU A 26 0.73 -15.50 24.24
C LEU A 26 0.75 -17.02 24.07
N SER A 27 -0.43 -17.64 24.15
CA SER A 27 -0.65 -19.06 23.92
C SER A 27 -1.65 -19.28 22.76
N PRO A 28 -1.35 -18.80 21.54
CA PRO A 28 -2.31 -18.79 20.41
C PRO A 28 -2.73 -20.20 19.93
N ASN A 29 -2.01 -21.24 20.35
CA ASN A 29 -2.22 -22.62 19.95
C ASN A 29 -2.59 -23.53 21.14
N SER A 30 -2.77 -22.99 22.34
CA SER A 30 -3.28 -23.78 23.48
C SER A 30 -4.73 -24.14 23.22
N ILE A 31 -5.03 -25.43 23.29
CA ILE A 31 -6.36 -25.99 23.05
C ILE A 31 -7.02 -26.26 24.41
N ASP A 32 -8.20 -25.69 24.63
CA ASP A 32 -9.02 -25.89 25.83
C ASP A 32 -10.46 -26.28 25.46
N LEU A 33 -10.73 -27.59 25.45
CA LEU A 33 -11.98 -28.18 24.92
C LEU A 33 -13.27 -27.63 25.57
N PRO A 34 -13.35 -27.45 26.90
CA PRO A 34 -14.51 -26.84 27.56
C PRO A 34 -14.84 -25.42 27.06
N HIS A 35 -13.86 -24.69 26.53
CA HIS A 35 -14.03 -23.32 26.06
C HIS A 35 -14.32 -23.24 24.55
N ILE A 36 -14.57 -24.34 23.85
CA ILE A 36 -14.89 -24.31 22.41
C ILE A 36 -16.06 -23.34 22.15
N LEU A 37 -15.80 -22.36 21.27
CA LEU A 37 -16.74 -21.33 20.83
C LEU A 37 -17.33 -20.45 21.95
N THR A 38 -16.73 -20.41 23.15
CA THR A 38 -17.22 -19.52 24.20
C THR A 38 -17.02 -18.05 23.80
N PRO A 39 -18.00 -17.17 24.10
CA PRO A 39 -17.89 -15.75 23.81
C PRO A 39 -16.87 -15.07 24.73
N GLY A 40 -16.54 -13.83 24.41
CA GLY A 40 -15.61 -13.05 25.23
C GLY A 40 -16.12 -12.80 26.65
N SER A 41 -15.20 -12.88 27.61
CA SER A 41 -15.41 -12.55 29.02
C SER A 41 -14.33 -11.57 29.50
N PRO A 42 -14.45 -10.91 30.67
CA PRO A 42 -13.41 -10.01 31.18
C PRO A 42 -12.02 -10.67 31.31
N ASN A 43 -11.98 -11.99 31.51
CA ASN A 43 -10.75 -12.76 31.58
C ASN A 43 -10.34 -13.35 30.22
N GLU A 44 -11.24 -13.34 29.23
CA GLU A 44 -11.10 -13.99 27.93
C GLU A 44 -11.60 -13.03 26.83
N TRP A 45 -10.88 -11.94 26.58
CA TRP A 45 -11.43 -10.73 25.96
C TRP A 45 -12.18 -10.93 24.64
N LEU A 46 -11.70 -11.85 23.80
CA LEU A 46 -12.32 -12.16 22.50
C LEU A 46 -12.86 -13.59 22.42
N GLY A 47 -12.92 -14.32 23.55
CA GLY A 47 -13.39 -15.69 23.60
C GLY A 47 -12.47 -16.67 22.88
N TYR A 48 -13.03 -17.81 22.48
CA TYR A 48 -12.28 -18.93 21.89
C TYR A 48 -12.87 -19.38 20.56
N ASP A 49 -12.01 -20.02 19.76
CA ASP A 49 -12.39 -20.57 18.46
C ASP A 49 -12.93 -22.00 18.55
N ASP A 50 -13.09 -22.62 17.39
CA ASP A 50 -13.65 -23.95 17.19
C ASP A 50 -12.80 -25.11 17.73
N LEU A 51 -11.53 -24.82 18.03
CA LEU A 51 -10.62 -25.75 18.69
C LEU A 51 -10.38 -25.37 20.15
N GLY A 52 -11.13 -24.40 20.69
CA GLY A 52 -10.93 -23.92 22.05
C GLY A 52 -9.60 -23.17 22.20
N ARG A 53 -9.14 -22.48 21.15
CA ARG A 53 -7.94 -21.62 21.22
C ARG A 53 -8.33 -20.16 21.43
N PRO A 54 -7.57 -19.38 22.22
CA PRO A 54 -7.91 -18.00 22.54
C PRO A 54 -7.85 -17.11 21.28
N VAL A 55 -8.99 -16.52 20.89
CA VAL A 55 -9.10 -15.69 19.68
C VAL A 55 -8.24 -14.44 19.79
N PHE A 56 -8.09 -13.88 20.99
CA PHE A 56 -7.25 -12.70 21.23
C PHE A 56 -5.78 -12.94 20.89
N ASP A 57 -5.18 -13.99 21.44
CA ASP A 57 -3.78 -14.34 21.16
C ASP A 57 -3.58 -14.66 19.68
N ARG A 58 -4.52 -15.39 19.08
CA ARG A 58 -4.50 -15.68 17.64
C ARG A 58 -4.60 -14.43 16.79
N LEU A 59 -5.38 -13.43 17.21
CA LEU A 59 -5.52 -12.16 16.52
C LEU A 59 -4.21 -11.36 16.53
N LEU A 60 -3.52 -11.30 17.68
CA LEU A 60 -2.25 -10.59 17.84
C LEU A 60 -1.14 -11.28 17.02
N VAL A 61 -1.04 -12.61 17.08
CA VAL A 61 -0.06 -13.37 16.28
C VAL A 61 -0.42 -13.34 14.80
N GLY A 62 -1.72 -13.35 14.46
CA GLY A 62 -2.22 -13.19 13.10
C GLY A 62 -1.81 -11.86 12.48
N ALA A 63 -1.78 -10.77 13.27
CA ALA A 63 -1.30 -9.47 12.83
C ALA A 63 0.17 -9.55 12.37
N ARG A 64 1.03 -10.25 13.13
CA ARG A 64 2.43 -10.45 12.75
C ARG A 64 2.56 -11.15 11.41
N THR A 65 1.83 -12.25 11.20
CA THR A 65 1.88 -13.00 9.95
C THR A 65 1.41 -12.16 8.76
N SER A 66 0.24 -11.53 8.87
CA SER A 66 -0.34 -10.73 7.77
C SER A 66 0.53 -9.50 7.45
N PHE A 67 1.09 -8.80 8.45
CA PHE A 67 2.01 -7.68 8.20
C PHE A 67 3.34 -8.12 7.58
N LEU A 68 3.90 -9.27 8.01
CA LEU A 68 5.15 -9.79 7.44
C LEU A 68 4.96 -10.09 5.95
N VAL A 69 3.89 -10.80 5.59
CA VAL A 69 3.58 -11.09 4.18
C VAL A 69 3.39 -9.79 3.40
N ALA A 70 2.64 -8.84 3.94
CA ALA A 70 2.35 -7.61 3.23
C ALA A 70 3.60 -6.74 3.00
N VAL A 71 4.46 -6.59 4.01
CA VAL A 71 5.75 -5.89 3.88
C VAL A 71 6.68 -6.61 2.91
N ALA A 72 6.76 -7.94 2.96
CA ALA A 72 7.61 -8.72 2.07
C ALA A 72 7.19 -8.55 0.59
N VAL A 73 5.90 -8.71 0.30
CA VAL A 73 5.37 -8.58 -1.07
C VAL A 73 5.53 -7.16 -1.59
N VAL A 74 5.15 -6.15 -0.80
CA VAL A 74 5.30 -4.74 -1.20
C VAL A 74 6.76 -4.39 -1.42
N GLY A 75 7.66 -4.80 -0.51
CA GLY A 75 9.09 -4.54 -0.61
C GLY A 75 9.71 -5.15 -1.86
N VAL A 76 9.46 -6.45 -2.09
CA VAL A 76 9.96 -7.16 -3.28
C VAL A 76 9.41 -6.55 -4.57
N SER A 77 8.09 -6.31 -4.62
CA SER A 77 7.42 -5.78 -5.81
C SER A 77 7.85 -4.34 -6.12
N LEU A 78 8.01 -3.51 -5.09
CA LEU A 78 8.49 -2.14 -5.21
C LEU A 78 9.92 -2.12 -5.75
N VAL A 79 10.82 -2.92 -5.18
CA VAL A 79 12.23 -2.96 -5.62
C VAL A 79 12.33 -3.50 -7.04
N ILE A 80 11.80 -4.69 -7.32
CA ILE A 80 11.90 -5.33 -8.64
C ILE A 80 11.19 -4.48 -9.69
N GLY A 81 9.94 -4.09 -9.42
CA GLY A 81 9.14 -3.31 -10.35
C GLY A 81 9.78 -1.96 -10.65
N SER A 82 10.18 -1.20 -9.62
CA SER A 82 10.78 0.12 -9.84
C SER A 82 12.11 0.04 -10.59
N LEU A 83 12.95 -0.95 -10.32
CA LEU A 83 14.20 -1.17 -11.05
C LEU A 83 13.94 -1.50 -12.52
N LEU A 84 13.07 -2.47 -12.81
CA LEU A 84 12.74 -2.85 -14.18
C LEU A 84 12.12 -1.69 -14.96
N GLY A 85 11.13 -1.01 -14.36
CA GLY A 85 10.47 0.15 -14.97
C GLY A 85 11.42 1.31 -15.25
N THR A 86 12.32 1.59 -14.30
CA THR A 86 13.33 2.65 -14.43
C THR A 86 14.34 2.35 -15.52
N VAL A 87 14.91 1.13 -15.51
CA VAL A 87 15.91 0.71 -16.48
C VAL A 87 15.29 0.62 -17.88
N GLY A 88 14.09 0.05 -18.01
CA GLY A 88 13.36 -0.03 -19.27
C GLY A 88 13.11 1.36 -19.87
N ALA A 89 12.50 2.28 -19.11
CA ALA A 89 12.24 3.65 -19.58
C ALA A 89 13.52 4.44 -19.90
N TYR A 90 14.55 4.31 -19.07
CA TYR A 90 15.78 5.08 -19.25
C TYR A 90 16.54 4.61 -20.49
N ALA A 91 16.74 3.31 -20.64
CA ALA A 91 17.42 2.72 -21.80
C ALA A 91 16.62 2.88 -23.10
N GLY A 92 15.30 2.74 -23.03
CA GLY A 92 14.42 2.77 -24.20
C GLY A 92 14.64 1.59 -25.15
N GLY A 93 14.20 1.74 -26.40
CA GLY A 93 14.43 0.76 -27.47
C GLY A 93 13.79 -0.61 -27.20
N TRP A 94 14.50 -1.68 -27.54
CA TRP A 94 13.95 -3.04 -27.47
C TRP A 94 13.69 -3.53 -26.04
N LEU A 95 14.53 -3.14 -25.06
CA LEU A 95 14.34 -3.51 -23.66
C LEU A 95 13.00 -2.99 -23.11
N ASP A 96 12.70 -1.73 -23.41
CA ASP A 96 11.43 -1.12 -23.01
C ASP A 96 10.23 -1.77 -23.71
N LEU A 97 10.36 -2.10 -25.01
CA LEU A 97 9.32 -2.81 -25.75
C LEU A 97 9.02 -4.18 -25.14
N VAL A 98 10.05 -4.98 -24.83
CA VAL A 98 9.88 -6.30 -24.20
C VAL A 98 9.22 -6.15 -22.83
N LEU A 99 9.69 -5.21 -22.00
CA LEU A 99 9.11 -4.96 -20.69
C LEU A 99 7.62 -4.62 -20.77
N VAL A 100 7.23 -3.73 -21.69
CA VAL A 100 5.82 -3.37 -21.91
C VAL A 100 5.01 -4.60 -22.32
N ARG A 101 5.51 -5.44 -23.23
CA ARG A 101 4.79 -6.67 -23.63
C ARG A 101 4.61 -7.65 -22.47
N VAL A 102 5.64 -7.83 -21.63
CA VAL A 102 5.52 -8.67 -20.44
C VAL A 102 4.45 -8.10 -19.51
N MET A 103 4.49 -6.80 -19.21
CA MET A 103 3.47 -6.14 -18.38
C MET A 103 2.05 -6.32 -18.95
N ASP A 104 1.87 -6.16 -20.27
CA ASP A 104 0.58 -6.32 -20.93
C ASP A 104 0.01 -7.73 -20.76
N VAL A 105 0.85 -8.77 -20.78
CA VAL A 105 0.42 -10.16 -20.53
C VAL A 105 -0.11 -10.32 -19.10
N PHE A 106 0.58 -9.78 -18.10
CA PHE A 106 0.10 -9.84 -16.72
C PHE A 106 -1.21 -9.05 -16.52
N LEU A 107 -1.35 -7.89 -17.16
CA LEU A 107 -2.54 -7.04 -17.06
C LEU A 107 -3.75 -7.59 -17.81
N ALA A 108 -3.55 -8.51 -18.76
CA ALA A 108 -4.63 -9.20 -19.44
C ALA A 108 -5.46 -10.08 -18.51
N PHE A 109 -4.90 -10.51 -17.37
CA PHE A 109 -5.57 -11.32 -16.37
C PHE A 109 -5.94 -10.48 -15.14
N PRO A 110 -7.10 -10.73 -14.51
CA PRO A 110 -7.39 -10.17 -13.20
C PRO A 110 -6.32 -10.63 -12.19
N GLY A 111 -5.62 -9.69 -11.56
CA GLY A 111 -4.42 -9.97 -10.76
C GLY A 111 -4.65 -11.00 -9.64
N ILE A 112 -5.81 -10.95 -8.97
CA ILE A 112 -6.15 -11.92 -7.93
C ILE A 112 -6.34 -13.34 -8.47
N LEU A 113 -6.91 -13.50 -9.67
CA LEU A 113 -7.07 -14.81 -10.30
C LEU A 113 -5.71 -15.42 -10.64
N LEU A 114 -4.79 -14.60 -11.13
CA LEU A 114 -3.42 -15.03 -11.40
C LEU A 114 -2.70 -15.44 -10.11
N ALA A 115 -2.86 -14.67 -9.03
CA ALA A 115 -2.29 -15.02 -7.72
C ALA A 115 -2.86 -16.34 -7.18
N ILE A 116 -4.17 -16.57 -7.30
CA ILE A 116 -4.82 -17.83 -6.90
C ILE A 116 -4.29 -19.00 -7.74
N ALA A 117 -4.19 -18.83 -9.06
CA ALA A 117 -3.67 -19.88 -9.95
C ALA A 117 -2.21 -20.25 -9.61
N LEU A 118 -1.35 -19.26 -9.40
CA LEU A 118 0.04 -19.47 -9.02
C LEU A 118 0.15 -20.16 -7.66
N ALA A 119 -0.57 -19.66 -6.64
CA ALA A 119 -0.57 -20.27 -5.31
C ALA A 119 -1.14 -21.70 -5.33
N GLY A 120 -2.16 -21.96 -6.15
CA GLY A 120 -2.73 -23.29 -6.34
C GLY A 120 -1.76 -24.30 -6.93
N VAL A 121 -0.94 -23.88 -7.90
CA VAL A 121 0.10 -24.73 -8.52
C VAL A 121 1.28 -24.96 -7.56
N MET A 122 1.67 -23.94 -6.80
CA MET A 122 2.80 -24.03 -5.86
C MET A 122 2.44 -24.76 -4.56
N GLY A 123 1.14 -24.83 -4.24
CA GLY A 123 0.61 -25.38 -3.00
C GLY A 123 0.55 -24.35 -1.87
N PRO A 124 -0.05 -24.71 -0.73
CA PRO A 124 -0.24 -23.81 0.38
C PRO A 124 1.06 -23.42 1.09
N GLY A 125 1.17 -22.15 1.52
CA GLY A 125 2.29 -21.70 2.35
C GLY A 125 2.54 -20.20 2.30
N ILE A 126 3.20 -19.67 3.33
CA ILE A 126 3.55 -18.24 3.41
C ILE A 126 4.45 -17.84 2.24
N ASP A 127 5.50 -18.62 1.97
CA ASP A 127 6.46 -18.31 0.91
C ASP A 127 5.79 -18.31 -0.48
N ASN A 128 4.91 -19.29 -0.74
CA ASN A 128 4.18 -19.39 -1.99
C ASN A 128 3.21 -18.21 -2.19
N VAL A 129 2.53 -17.76 -1.13
CA VAL A 129 1.71 -16.55 -1.19
C VAL A 129 2.55 -15.31 -1.47
N VAL A 130 3.70 -15.18 -0.81
CA VAL A 130 4.62 -14.05 -1.05
C VAL A 130 5.08 -14.04 -2.50
N ILE A 131 5.48 -15.19 -3.05
CA ILE A 131 5.90 -15.30 -4.45
C ILE A 131 4.74 -14.98 -5.39
N ALA A 132 3.59 -15.62 -5.22
CA ALA A 132 2.42 -15.44 -6.09
C ALA A 132 1.96 -13.98 -6.12
N LEU A 133 1.83 -13.33 -4.97
CA LEU A 133 1.41 -11.92 -4.90
C LEU A 133 2.49 -10.98 -5.44
N SER A 134 3.78 -11.28 -5.25
CA SER A 134 4.87 -10.43 -5.77
C SER A 134 4.96 -10.48 -7.28
N VAL A 135 4.80 -11.66 -7.87
CA VAL A 135 4.79 -11.90 -9.33
C VAL A 135 3.65 -11.17 -10.03
N VAL A 136 2.56 -10.87 -9.31
CA VAL A 136 1.46 -10.06 -9.84
C VAL A 136 1.69 -8.57 -9.57
N SER A 137 2.17 -8.21 -8.37
CA SER A 137 2.17 -6.83 -7.89
C SER A 137 3.29 -5.97 -8.48
N TRP A 138 4.41 -6.55 -8.94
CA TRP A 138 5.54 -5.79 -9.50
C TRP A 138 5.15 -4.93 -10.72
N VAL A 139 4.14 -5.34 -11.48
CA VAL A 139 3.71 -4.66 -12.73
C VAL A 139 3.22 -3.24 -12.46
N GLY A 140 2.49 -3.03 -11.35
CA GLY A 140 2.02 -1.70 -10.94
C GLY A 140 3.18 -0.75 -10.70
N TYR A 141 4.17 -1.19 -9.92
CA TYR A 141 5.37 -0.41 -9.62
C TYR A 141 6.25 -0.19 -10.86
N ALA A 142 6.39 -1.19 -11.72
CA ALA A 142 7.14 -1.04 -12.98
C ALA A 142 6.52 -0.02 -13.90
N ARG A 143 5.20 -0.07 -14.09
CA ARG A 143 4.47 0.89 -14.91
C ARG A 143 4.57 2.31 -14.34
N LEU A 144 4.42 2.45 -13.02
CA LEU A 144 4.53 3.75 -12.36
C LEU A 144 5.95 4.33 -12.49
N ALA A 145 6.98 3.55 -12.15
CA ALA A 145 8.37 3.98 -12.30
C ALA A 145 8.67 4.37 -13.74
N ARG A 146 8.25 3.54 -14.71
CA ARG A 146 8.42 3.82 -16.15
C ARG A 146 7.79 5.15 -16.55
N ALA A 147 6.54 5.40 -16.16
CA ALA A 147 5.84 6.65 -16.46
C ALA A 147 6.56 7.87 -15.86
N GLN A 148 7.03 7.75 -14.61
CA GLN A 148 7.77 8.81 -13.94
C GLN A 148 9.11 9.07 -14.64
N VAL A 149 9.88 8.04 -15.00
CA VAL A 149 11.15 8.19 -15.71
C VAL A 149 10.98 8.83 -17.09
N LEU A 150 9.97 8.43 -17.86
CA LEU A 150 9.69 9.05 -19.16
C LEU A 150 9.40 10.55 -19.03
N SER A 151 8.63 10.96 -18.02
CA SER A 151 8.36 12.38 -17.74
C SER A 151 9.57 13.17 -17.21
N MET A 152 10.60 12.45 -16.75
CA MET A 152 11.77 12.99 -16.09
C MET A 152 12.97 13.12 -17.04
N LYS A 153 13.10 12.20 -17.99
CA LYS A 153 14.21 12.13 -18.95
C LYS A 153 14.33 13.39 -19.81
N GLU A 154 13.24 14.12 -19.99
CA GLU A 154 13.18 15.37 -20.77
C GLU A 154 13.53 16.63 -19.95
N ARG A 155 13.92 16.51 -18.67
CA ARG A 155 14.22 17.69 -17.83
C ARG A 155 15.68 18.14 -17.94
N ASP A 156 15.89 19.46 -17.91
CA ASP A 156 17.19 20.13 -18.12
C ASP A 156 18.35 19.60 -17.25
N HIS A 157 18.09 19.24 -15.98
CA HIS A 157 19.12 18.72 -15.08
C HIS A 157 19.63 17.32 -15.49
N VAL A 158 18.79 16.50 -16.13
CA VAL A 158 19.21 15.20 -16.67
C VAL A 158 20.07 15.43 -17.93
N TYR A 159 19.66 16.35 -18.80
CA TYR A 159 20.46 16.75 -19.96
C TYR A 159 21.83 17.32 -19.56
N ALA A 160 21.88 18.15 -18.52
CA ALA A 160 23.13 18.69 -18.00
C ALA A 160 24.06 17.58 -17.47
N ALA A 161 23.54 16.60 -16.72
CA ALA A 161 24.33 15.48 -16.22
C ALA A 161 24.90 14.62 -17.35
N VAL A 162 24.13 14.40 -18.42
CA VAL A 162 24.57 13.70 -19.64
C VAL A 162 25.64 14.52 -20.38
N ALA A 163 25.47 15.83 -20.51
CA ALA A 163 26.41 16.72 -21.20
C ALA A 163 27.79 16.77 -20.52
N VAL A 164 27.83 16.60 -19.19
CA VAL A 164 29.08 16.52 -18.41
C VAL A 164 29.70 15.11 -18.43
N GLY A 165 29.09 14.15 -19.13
CA GLY A 165 29.62 12.79 -19.31
C GLY A 165 29.36 11.85 -18.13
N THR A 166 28.35 12.13 -17.29
CA THR A 166 28.00 11.26 -16.15
C THR A 166 27.48 9.91 -16.67
N PRO A 167 27.98 8.76 -16.16
CA PRO A 167 27.54 7.46 -16.63
C PRO A 167 26.07 7.16 -16.25
N PRO A 168 25.31 6.45 -17.10
CA PRO A 168 23.88 6.17 -16.89
C PRO A 168 23.50 5.61 -15.51
N PRO A 169 24.22 4.61 -14.92
CA PRO A 169 23.84 4.07 -13.62
C PRO A 169 23.92 5.12 -12.50
N GLN A 170 24.89 6.05 -12.61
CA GLN A 170 25.05 7.14 -11.64
C GLN A 170 23.95 8.18 -11.79
N ILE A 171 23.52 8.47 -13.03
CA ILE A 171 22.37 9.34 -13.29
C ILE A 171 21.10 8.73 -12.69
N ILE A 172 20.86 7.44 -12.94
CA ILE A 172 19.69 6.73 -12.41
C ILE A 172 19.68 6.77 -10.88
N ALA A 173 20.78 6.38 -10.24
CA ALA A 173 20.84 6.27 -8.78
C ALA A 173 20.79 7.62 -8.05
N ARG A 174 21.42 8.68 -8.60
CA ARG A 174 21.55 9.98 -7.91
C ARG A 174 20.51 11.01 -8.33
N HIS A 175 19.96 10.92 -9.54
CA HIS A 175 19.06 11.95 -10.07
C HIS A 175 17.65 11.42 -10.35
N VAL A 176 17.51 10.20 -10.84
CA VAL A 176 16.20 9.66 -11.23
C VAL A 176 15.47 9.00 -10.05
N LEU A 177 16.07 7.97 -9.44
CA LEU A 177 15.44 7.19 -8.36
C LEU A 177 15.01 8.06 -7.16
N PRO A 178 15.84 8.99 -6.64
CA PRO A 178 15.42 9.83 -5.51
C PRO A 178 14.20 10.69 -5.85
N LEU A 179 14.07 11.13 -7.11
CA LEU A 179 13.02 12.03 -7.52
C LEU A 179 11.68 11.32 -7.79
N ILE A 180 11.73 10.09 -8.29
CA ILE A 180 10.54 9.26 -8.49
C ILE A 180 10.15 8.47 -7.23
N SER A 181 10.95 8.54 -6.16
CA SER A 181 10.67 7.83 -4.90
C SER A 181 9.36 8.28 -4.25
N ALA A 182 9.03 9.57 -4.30
CA ALA A 182 7.81 10.12 -3.72
C ALA A 182 6.52 9.44 -4.26
N PRO A 183 6.24 9.41 -5.57
CA PRO A 183 5.07 8.70 -6.10
C PRO A 183 5.14 7.18 -5.86
N LEU A 184 6.33 6.58 -5.83
CA LEU A 184 6.48 5.15 -5.53
C LEU A 184 6.14 4.80 -4.08
N ILE A 185 6.47 5.66 -3.11
CA ILE A 185 6.12 5.47 -1.69
C ILE A 185 4.61 5.62 -1.48
N VAL A 186 3.98 6.56 -2.19
CA VAL A 186 2.51 6.70 -2.21
C VAL A 186 1.86 5.42 -2.73
N GLU A 187 2.34 4.92 -3.88
CA GLU A 187 1.84 3.65 -4.45
C GLU A 187 2.07 2.47 -3.50
N ALA A 188 3.21 2.41 -2.82
CA ALA A 188 3.50 1.36 -1.85
C ALA A 188 2.50 1.34 -0.68
N SER A 189 1.94 2.49 -0.32
CA SER A 189 0.88 2.59 0.69
C SER A 189 -0.40 1.91 0.21
N PHE A 190 -0.88 2.23 -1.00
CA PHE A 190 -2.05 1.56 -1.58
C PHE A 190 -1.80 0.06 -1.88
N GLY A 191 -0.56 -0.25 -2.27
CA GLY A 191 -0.09 -1.62 -2.46
C GLY A 191 -0.19 -2.45 -1.19
N MET A 192 0.17 -1.89 -0.03
CA MET A 192 0.02 -2.56 1.27
C MET A 192 -1.43 -2.99 1.54
N ALA A 193 -2.40 -2.09 1.33
CA ALA A 193 -3.81 -2.41 1.51
C ALA A 193 -4.27 -3.54 0.56
N SER A 194 -3.87 -3.46 -0.71
CA SER A 194 -4.20 -4.45 -1.74
C SER A 194 -3.62 -5.84 -1.41
N VAL A 195 -2.38 -5.87 -0.94
CA VAL A 195 -1.68 -7.10 -0.58
C VAL A 195 -2.23 -7.72 0.69
N VAL A 196 -2.58 -6.93 1.72
CA VAL A 196 -3.23 -7.46 2.94
C VAL A 196 -4.55 -8.16 2.60
N ILE A 197 -5.35 -7.57 1.71
CA ILE A 197 -6.59 -8.20 1.22
C ILE A 197 -6.29 -9.46 0.40
N GLY A 198 -5.27 -9.41 -0.47
CA GLY A 198 -4.84 -10.56 -1.28
C GLY A 198 -4.37 -11.74 -0.42
N GLU A 199 -3.52 -11.48 0.57
CA GLU A 199 -3.07 -12.48 1.55
C GLU A 199 -4.27 -13.07 2.30
N ALA A 200 -5.14 -12.22 2.85
CA ALA A 200 -6.31 -12.68 3.57
C ALA A 200 -7.23 -13.54 2.68
N GLY A 201 -7.41 -13.17 1.41
CA GLY A 201 -8.17 -13.93 0.43
C GLY A 201 -7.55 -15.29 0.10
N LEU A 202 -6.24 -15.36 -0.13
CA LEU A 202 -5.54 -16.63 -0.41
C LEU A 202 -5.53 -17.54 0.83
N SER A 203 -5.26 -16.98 2.02
CA SER A 203 -5.37 -17.70 3.29
C SER A 203 -6.80 -18.17 3.54
N PHE A 204 -7.81 -17.37 3.18
CA PHE A 204 -9.22 -17.76 3.26
C PHE A 204 -9.55 -18.94 2.35
N LEU A 205 -8.95 -19.00 1.15
CA LEU A 205 -9.11 -20.11 0.21
C LEU A 205 -8.28 -21.36 0.57
N GLY A 206 -7.51 -21.33 1.66
CA GLY A 206 -6.67 -22.46 2.07
C GLY A 206 -5.30 -22.52 1.39
N LEU A 207 -4.97 -21.54 0.53
CA LEU A 207 -3.71 -21.48 -0.22
C LEU A 207 -2.62 -20.70 0.52
N GLY A 208 -2.97 -20.01 1.60
CA GLY A 208 -2.02 -19.23 2.38
C GLY A 208 -1.53 -19.92 3.64
N VAL A 209 -1.62 -19.20 4.75
CA VAL A 209 -1.08 -19.61 6.04
C VAL A 209 -1.77 -20.90 6.52
N GLN A 210 -0.95 -21.88 6.92
CA GLN A 210 -1.42 -23.19 7.37
C GLN A 210 -1.39 -23.30 8.90
N PRO A 211 -2.31 -24.08 9.49
CA PRO A 211 -2.24 -24.42 10.91
C PRO A 211 -0.88 -25.02 11.31
N PRO A 212 -0.39 -24.77 12.54
CA PRO A 212 -1.07 -24.06 13.63
C PRO A 212 -1.01 -22.52 13.53
N THR A 213 -0.19 -21.98 12.62
CA THR A 213 0.04 -20.54 12.46
C THR A 213 -1.26 -19.80 12.13
N ALA A 214 -1.47 -18.67 12.80
CA ALA A 214 -2.62 -17.80 12.57
C ALA A 214 -2.28 -16.70 11.57
N SER A 215 -3.27 -16.36 10.74
CA SER A 215 -3.38 -15.14 9.94
C SER A 215 -4.82 -14.63 10.04
N TRP A 216 -5.06 -13.37 9.74
CA TRP A 216 -6.45 -12.88 9.78
C TRP A 216 -7.34 -13.57 8.75
N GLY A 217 -6.82 -13.87 7.56
CA GLY A 217 -7.57 -14.63 6.54
C GLY A 217 -7.90 -16.06 6.96
N SER A 218 -6.94 -16.78 7.56
CA SER A 218 -7.19 -18.15 8.04
C SER A 218 -8.16 -18.17 9.22
N MET A 219 -8.09 -17.19 10.13
CA MET A 219 -9.05 -17.07 11.23
C MET A 219 -10.49 -16.85 10.72
N ILE A 220 -10.66 -15.99 9.71
CA ILE A 220 -11.98 -15.78 9.09
C ILE A 220 -12.50 -17.07 8.45
N ARG A 221 -11.65 -17.79 7.70
CA ARG A 221 -12.01 -19.08 7.08
C ARG A 221 -12.50 -20.09 8.12
N ASP A 222 -11.70 -20.30 9.17
CA ASP A 222 -11.98 -21.28 10.20
C ASP A 222 -13.29 -20.92 10.96
N GLY A 223 -13.54 -19.62 11.19
CA GLY A 223 -14.74 -19.11 11.85
C GLY A 223 -16.01 -19.05 10.99
N THR A 224 -15.91 -19.08 9.65
CA THR A 224 -17.05 -18.84 8.75
C THR A 224 -18.19 -19.83 8.97
N ARG A 225 -17.87 -21.10 9.25
CA ARG A 225 -18.86 -22.15 9.55
C ARG A 225 -19.58 -21.97 10.89
N TYR A 226 -19.07 -21.12 11.77
CA TYR A 226 -19.61 -20.88 13.12
C TYR A 226 -20.24 -19.49 13.28
N MET A 227 -20.35 -18.72 12.20
CA MET A 227 -20.78 -17.31 12.27
C MET A 227 -22.14 -17.10 12.94
N LEU A 228 -23.05 -18.08 12.86
CA LEU A 228 -24.37 -18.01 13.50
C LEU A 228 -24.34 -18.27 15.02
N VAL A 229 -23.31 -18.93 15.53
CA VAL A 229 -23.21 -19.35 16.94
C VAL A 229 -22.13 -18.58 17.69
N ALA A 230 -21.01 -18.30 17.02
CA ALA A 230 -19.82 -17.65 17.56
C ALA A 230 -19.30 -16.59 16.57
N PRO A 231 -20.05 -15.50 16.35
CA PRO A 231 -19.69 -14.47 15.36
C PRO A 231 -18.37 -13.76 15.68
N HIS A 232 -17.95 -13.73 16.96
CA HIS A 232 -16.69 -13.10 17.39
C HIS A 232 -15.46 -13.66 16.68
N VAL A 233 -15.46 -14.95 16.34
CA VAL A 233 -14.34 -15.63 15.66
C VAL A 233 -14.07 -15.05 14.26
N VAL A 234 -15.09 -14.49 13.61
CA VAL A 234 -14.96 -13.84 12.29
C VAL A 234 -14.90 -12.32 12.40
N ILE A 235 -15.74 -11.72 13.26
CA ILE A 235 -15.84 -10.27 13.40
C ILE A 235 -14.52 -9.68 13.91
N ALA A 236 -13.85 -10.33 14.86
CA ALA A 236 -12.59 -9.83 15.40
C ALA A 236 -11.48 -9.67 14.34
N PRO A 237 -11.08 -10.73 13.59
CA PRO A 237 -10.11 -10.58 12.50
C PRO A 237 -10.63 -9.72 11.35
N GLY A 238 -11.94 -9.72 11.08
CA GLY A 238 -12.55 -8.85 10.06
C GLY A 238 -12.42 -7.36 10.38
N LEU A 239 -12.67 -6.95 11.62
CA LEU A 239 -12.50 -5.57 12.07
C LEU A 239 -11.03 -5.14 12.07
N ALA A 240 -10.11 -6.05 12.43
CA ALA A 240 -8.68 -5.79 12.34
C ALA A 240 -8.25 -5.51 10.88
N LEU A 241 -8.64 -6.38 9.94
CA LEU A 241 -8.40 -6.19 8.51
C LEU A 241 -8.99 -4.88 7.99
N MET A 242 -10.28 -4.64 8.27
CA MET A 242 -10.96 -3.42 7.85
C MET A 242 -10.25 -2.17 8.40
N GLY A 243 -9.89 -2.17 9.68
CA GLY A 243 -9.21 -1.06 10.33
C GLY A 243 -7.87 -0.75 9.70
N VAL A 244 -7.04 -1.77 9.43
CA VAL A 244 -5.73 -1.60 8.78
C VAL A 244 -5.89 -1.11 7.35
N VAL A 245 -6.73 -1.76 6.55
CA VAL A 245 -6.95 -1.41 5.13
C VAL A 245 -7.44 0.03 5.00
N LEU A 246 -8.45 0.43 5.79
CA LEU A 246 -8.98 1.78 5.77
C LEU A 246 -7.91 2.80 6.20
N SER A 247 -7.17 2.49 7.25
CA SER A 247 -6.14 3.39 7.78
C SER A 247 -5.01 3.62 6.78
N VAL A 248 -4.56 2.55 6.11
CA VAL A 248 -3.49 2.60 5.10
C VAL A 248 -3.93 3.40 3.89
N ASN A 249 -5.15 3.20 3.39
CA ASN A 249 -5.68 3.98 2.26
C ASN A 249 -5.78 5.47 2.59
N VAL A 250 -6.37 5.81 3.74
CA VAL A 250 -6.48 7.22 4.18
C VAL A 250 -5.09 7.85 4.36
N LEU A 251 -4.12 7.11 4.92
CA LEU A 251 -2.76 7.62 5.08
C LEU A 251 -2.07 7.80 3.72
N GLY A 252 -2.29 6.89 2.76
CA GLY A 252 -1.78 6.98 1.39
C GLY A 252 -2.29 8.22 0.65
N ASP A 253 -3.59 8.52 0.75
CA ASP A 253 -4.19 9.74 0.16
C ASP A 253 -3.54 11.01 0.73
N ARG A 254 -3.31 11.06 2.05
CA ARG A 254 -2.67 12.23 2.67
C ARG A 254 -1.20 12.34 2.34
N LEU A 255 -0.50 11.21 2.26
CA LEU A 255 0.90 11.18 1.83
C LEU A 255 1.03 11.70 0.40
N ARG A 256 0.09 11.32 -0.47
CA ARG A 256 -0.02 11.87 -1.83
C ARG A 256 -0.22 13.38 -1.82
N ASP A 257 -1.18 13.88 -1.04
CA ASP A 257 -1.47 15.32 -0.95
C ASP A 257 -0.25 16.12 -0.47
N TRP A 258 0.52 15.59 0.49
CA TRP A 258 1.71 16.25 1.02
C TRP A 258 2.87 16.25 0.03
N LEU A 259 3.03 15.18 -0.75
CA LEU A 259 4.09 15.05 -1.74
C LEU A 259 3.77 15.79 -3.07
N ASP A 260 2.50 16.08 -3.36
CA ASP A 260 2.06 16.83 -4.56
C ASP A 260 2.07 18.36 -4.38
N VAL A 261 3.23 18.92 -3.99
CA VAL A 261 3.39 20.37 -3.72
C VAL A 261 3.35 21.23 -4.99
N LYS A 262 3.50 20.65 -6.19
CA LYS A 262 3.53 21.43 -7.46
C LYS A 262 2.17 21.99 -7.89
N SER A 263 1.06 21.42 -7.42
CA SER A 263 -0.28 21.90 -7.79
C SER A 263 -0.69 23.18 -7.05
N GLN A 264 -0.19 23.40 -5.83
CA GLN A 264 -0.57 24.55 -4.99
C GLN A 264 0.09 25.87 -5.43
N THR A 265 1.37 25.84 -5.83
CA THR A 265 2.09 27.06 -6.25
C THR A 265 1.53 27.65 -7.55
N ARG A 266 1.08 26.81 -8.49
CA ARG A 266 0.49 27.24 -9.77
C ARG A 266 -0.89 27.88 -9.60
N LYS A 267 -1.68 27.43 -8.61
CA LYS A 267 -3.00 28.01 -8.30
C LYS A 267 -2.87 29.40 -7.69
N ILE A 268 -1.87 29.62 -6.84
CA ILE A 268 -1.56 30.94 -6.26
C ILE A 268 -1.05 31.92 -7.33
N SER A 269 -0.21 31.48 -8.28
CA SER A 269 0.28 32.36 -9.34
C SER A 269 -0.83 32.85 -10.28
N LEU A 270 -1.79 31.99 -10.62
CA LEU A 270 -2.93 32.34 -11.47
C LEU A 270 -3.88 33.34 -10.77
N LEU A 271 -4.15 33.17 -9.48
CA LEU A 271 -4.96 34.11 -8.71
C LEU A 271 -4.27 35.47 -8.53
N SER A 272 -2.94 35.49 -8.40
CA SER A 272 -2.16 36.73 -8.29
C SER A 272 -2.10 37.53 -9.61
N HIS A 273 -2.23 36.87 -10.76
CA HIS A 273 -2.31 37.53 -12.07
C HIS A 273 -3.72 38.03 -12.39
N GLN A 274 -4.76 37.33 -11.94
CA GLN A 274 -6.15 37.73 -12.18
C GLN A 274 -6.57 38.93 -11.32
N GLY A 275 -6.00 39.10 -10.13
CA GLY A 275 -6.26 40.27 -9.26
C GLY A 275 -5.48 41.55 -9.60
N ARG A 276 -4.59 41.53 -10.61
CA ARG A 276 -3.73 42.68 -10.97
C ARG A 276 -4.19 43.42 -12.24
N GLY A 277 -5.26 42.95 -12.88
CA GLY A 277 -5.78 43.48 -14.14
C GLY A 277 -6.89 44.53 -14.03
N GLU A 278 -7.46 44.77 -12.84
CA GLU A 278 -8.67 45.59 -12.68
C GLU A 278 -8.48 46.99 -12.08
N ASP A 279 -7.27 47.36 -11.61
CA ASP A 279 -7.04 48.70 -11.04
C ASP A 279 -6.36 49.64 -12.05
N LYS A 280 -7.13 50.10 -13.03
CA LYS A 280 -6.85 51.32 -13.80
C LYS A 280 -8.10 52.17 -13.86
N SER A 281 -8.46 52.77 -12.72
CA SER A 281 -9.45 53.84 -12.67
C SER A 281 -8.81 55.16 -13.15
N PRO A 282 -9.40 55.89 -14.12
CA PRO A 282 -8.86 57.17 -14.56
C PRO A 282 -9.06 58.24 -13.47
N LEU A 283 -8.02 59.01 -13.18
CA LEU A 283 -8.07 60.20 -12.33
C LEU A 283 -9.12 61.20 -12.86
N PRO A 284 -9.97 61.81 -12.01
CA PRO A 284 -10.91 62.82 -12.45
C PRO A 284 -10.17 64.11 -12.81
N SER A 285 -10.38 64.56 -14.05
CA SER A 285 -9.95 65.86 -14.57
C SER A 285 -10.60 66.99 -13.75
N ARG A 286 -9.75 67.84 -13.17
CA ARG A 286 -10.17 69.13 -12.61
C ARG A 286 -10.50 70.07 -13.77
N GLU A 287 -11.78 70.30 -14.03
CA GLU A 287 -12.24 71.51 -14.74
C GLU A 287 -12.51 72.60 -13.70
N GLY A 288 -11.58 73.55 -13.61
CA GLY A 288 -11.83 74.88 -13.08
C GLY A 288 -12.34 75.77 -14.20
N GLY A 289 -13.45 76.46 -13.95
CA GLY A 289 -14.11 77.32 -14.94
C GLY A 289 -13.48 78.70 -15.12
N GLU A 290 -13.89 79.35 -16.21
CA GLU A 290 -13.88 80.80 -16.46
C GLU A 290 -15.01 81.07 -17.49
N ARG A 291 -16.04 81.85 -17.12
CA ARG A 291 -16.29 83.25 -17.58
C ARG A 291 -16.06 83.42 -19.09
N TYR A 292 -17.08 83.66 -19.92
CA TYR A 292 -17.99 84.81 -19.94
C TYR A 292 -19.31 84.47 -20.66
#